data_AF-R6E666-F1
#
_entry.id   AF-R6E666-F1
#
_cell.length_a   1.000
_cell.length_b   1.000
_cell.length_c   1.000
_cell.angle_alpha   90.00
_cell.angle_beta   90.00
_cell.angle_gamma   90.00
#
_symmetry.space_group_name_H-M   'P 1'
#
loop_
_entity.id
_entity.type
_entity.pdbx_description
1 polymer ?
#
loop_
_entity_poly.entity_id
_entity_poly.type
_entity_poly.pdbx_seq_one_letter_code
_entity_poly.pdbx_strand_id
1 'polypeptide(L)'
;MKNIKELSLDEIKVLYRDHLKAQGYKRHTIMTSGSEAFYLWQHGNKELFWMTVLSHDFENSAREALLKYLRQDSKGDPLGLVNGYLFHLRKFRNFALECSKSFPLNKQDIANIRCKQDISNNRTAVSLQKNSEIKKYTIHGEEIQHILSEYSDRIKNEKNNRFLSWEHCYTCFYRARQDKTNVDIDYLSLQLAFYLASWGMYRGSTFLLQKDYKIHIPVVEEILKAKYDDLLGITCKDIVIDKNMNALEECIGFLKQYYDKVRRTTKSNDVRNDLSDTLITKTLLGVLGCVPAYDRFFRSGIRHYHIARGIFNRTSLIELSKFYEKNFKILEEVKNDLLIEESISYPQMKIIDMLFWQIGVDLDDKSK
;
A
#
# COMPACT_ATOMS: atom_id res chain seq x y z
N MET A 1 -18.60 34.13 -11.74
CA MET A 1 -18.18 33.79 -10.36
C MET A 1 -16.88 34.50 -10.08
N LYS A 2 -16.72 35.17 -8.92
CA LYS A 2 -15.41 35.67 -8.48
C LYS A 2 -14.41 34.50 -8.53
N ASN A 3 -13.19 34.76 -8.96
CA ASN A 3 -12.13 33.75 -8.91
C ASN A 3 -11.99 33.31 -7.45
N ILE A 4 -12.16 32.02 -7.17
CA ILE A 4 -12.14 31.51 -5.79
C ILE A 4 -10.82 31.83 -5.07
N LYS A 5 -9.73 32.08 -5.82
CA LYS A 5 -8.44 32.50 -5.28
C LYS A 5 -8.44 33.94 -4.75
N GLU A 6 -9.35 34.79 -5.20
CA GLU A 6 -9.45 36.19 -4.76
C GLU A 6 -10.27 36.33 -3.47
N LEU A 7 -11.08 35.33 -3.13
CA LEU A 7 -11.89 35.34 -1.91
C LEU A 7 -11.02 35.43 -0.65
N SER A 8 -11.55 36.10 0.36
CA SER A 8 -11.06 36.04 1.74
C SER A 8 -11.27 34.64 2.34
N LEU A 9 -10.57 34.36 3.45
CA LEU A 9 -10.66 33.07 4.13
C LEU A 9 -12.09 32.75 4.59
N ASP A 10 -12.84 33.76 5.06
CA ASP A 10 -14.21 33.58 5.52
C ASP A 10 -15.19 33.35 4.37
N GLU A 11 -15.07 34.13 3.29
CA GLU A 11 -15.89 33.96 2.08
C GLU A 11 -15.74 32.55 1.49
N ILE A 12 -14.50 32.05 1.37
CA ILE A 12 -14.27 30.73 0.81
C ILE A 12 -14.67 29.59 1.75
N LYS A 13 -14.54 29.77 3.07
CA LYS A 13 -15.04 28.80 4.06
C LYS A 13 -16.55 28.66 3.99
N VAL A 14 -17.29 29.75 3.82
CA VAL A 14 -18.75 29.73 3.65
C VAL A 14 -19.12 28.98 2.37
N LEU A 15 -18.52 29.37 1.24
CA LEU A 15 -18.79 28.75 -0.05
C LEU A 15 -18.50 27.24 -0.05
N TYR A 16 -17.37 26.84 0.54
CA TYR A 16 -17.00 25.43 0.67
C TYR A 16 -17.95 24.65 1.59
N ARG A 17 -18.36 25.22 2.72
CA ARG A 17 -19.33 24.56 3.63
C ARG A 17 -20.69 24.37 2.97
N ASP A 18 -21.14 25.33 2.17
CA ASP A 18 -22.41 25.22 1.45
C ASP A 18 -22.34 24.17 0.33
N HIS A 19 -21.20 24.07 -0.37
CA HIS A 19 -20.93 22.96 -1.29
C HIS A 19 -20.99 21.60 -0.57
N LEU A 20 -20.35 21.46 0.60
CA LEU A 20 -20.43 20.21 1.37
C LEU A 20 -21.86 19.88 1.85
N LYS A 21 -22.66 20.89 2.22
CA LYS A 21 -24.09 20.68 2.55
C LYS A 21 -24.86 20.16 1.34
N ALA A 22 -24.65 20.75 0.16
CA ALA A 22 -25.31 20.34 -1.08
C ALA A 22 -24.96 18.89 -1.48
N GLN A 23 -23.75 18.42 -1.14
CA GLN A 23 -23.31 17.04 -1.34
C GLN A 23 -23.81 16.06 -0.25
N GLY A 24 -24.64 16.49 0.69
CA GLY A 24 -25.24 15.63 1.71
C GLY A 24 -24.31 15.22 2.85
N TYR A 25 -23.19 15.92 3.08
CA TYR A 25 -22.31 15.61 4.20
C TYR A 25 -22.97 15.91 5.56
N LYS A 26 -22.69 15.08 6.57
CA LYS A 26 -23.18 15.29 7.95
C LYS A 26 -22.60 16.57 8.56
N ARG A 27 -23.37 17.21 9.44
CA ARG A 27 -22.99 18.47 10.13
C ARG A 27 -21.59 18.44 10.75
N HIS A 28 -21.23 17.36 11.45
CA HIS A 28 -19.89 17.19 12.03
C HIS A 28 -18.79 17.27 10.96
N THR A 29 -18.93 16.54 9.84
CA THR A 29 -17.95 16.54 8.74
C THR A 29 -17.82 17.91 8.09
N ILE A 30 -18.93 18.64 7.92
CA ILE A 30 -18.91 20.01 7.38
C ILE A 30 -18.12 20.93 8.31
N MET A 31 -18.33 20.82 9.62
CA MET A 31 -17.61 21.63 10.62
C MET A 31 -16.11 21.31 10.64
N THR A 32 -15.74 20.02 10.76
CA THR A 32 -14.34 19.59 10.76
C THR A 32 -13.64 20.00 9.47
N SER A 33 -14.24 19.69 8.31
CA SER A 33 -13.61 20.03 7.03
C SER A 33 -13.55 21.53 6.76
N GLY A 34 -14.53 22.30 7.24
CA GLY A 34 -14.54 23.75 7.13
C GLY A 34 -13.52 24.45 8.04
N SER A 35 -12.84 23.70 8.90
CA SER A 35 -11.70 24.16 9.71
C SER A 35 -10.40 23.57 9.18
N GLU A 36 -10.27 22.25 9.20
CA GLU A 36 -9.00 21.55 8.95
C GLU A 36 -8.51 21.66 7.51
N ALA A 37 -9.42 21.80 6.53
CA ALA A 37 -9.00 22.00 5.14
C ALA A 37 -8.19 23.29 4.96
N PHE A 38 -8.33 24.28 5.84
CA PHE A 38 -7.68 25.59 5.73
C PHE A 38 -6.50 25.75 6.70
N TYR A 39 -6.04 24.69 7.33
CA TYR A 39 -4.94 24.73 8.30
C TYR A 39 -3.69 25.42 7.73
N LEU A 40 -3.28 25.08 6.49
CA LEU A 40 -2.13 25.70 5.84
C LEU A 40 -2.31 27.20 5.55
N TRP A 41 -3.54 27.65 5.31
CA TRP A 41 -3.81 29.08 5.14
C TRP A 41 -3.69 29.79 6.49
N GLN A 42 -4.26 29.20 7.55
CA GLN A 42 -4.29 29.81 8.89
C GLN A 42 -2.91 29.89 9.55
N HIS A 43 -2.07 28.88 9.36
CA HIS A 43 -0.76 28.78 9.99
C HIS A 43 0.39 29.22 9.07
N GLY A 44 0.21 29.09 7.76
CA GLY A 44 1.13 29.59 6.76
C GLY A 44 0.66 30.92 6.18
N ASN A 45 0.23 30.89 4.92
CA ASN A 45 -0.35 32.04 4.24
C ASN A 45 -1.23 31.59 3.05
N LYS A 46 -1.88 32.56 2.42
CA LYS A 46 -2.80 32.35 1.30
C LYS A 46 -2.07 31.76 0.08
N GLU A 47 -0.88 32.26 -0.21
CA GLU A 47 -0.07 31.87 -1.37
C GLU A 47 0.34 30.40 -1.29
N LEU A 48 0.89 29.99 -0.14
CA LEU A 48 1.28 28.61 0.15
C LEU A 48 0.08 27.68 0.00
N PHE A 49 -1.06 28.04 0.60
CA PHE A 49 -2.28 27.24 0.52
C PHE A 49 -2.68 26.96 -0.93
N TRP A 50 -2.75 27.99 -1.77
CA TRP A 50 -3.16 27.82 -3.17
C TRP A 50 -2.12 27.11 -4.02
N MET A 51 -0.82 27.37 -3.80
CA MET A 51 0.26 26.61 -4.42
C MET A 51 0.16 25.13 -4.10
N THR A 52 -0.11 24.79 -2.84
CA THR A 52 -0.28 23.41 -2.38
C THR A 52 -1.51 22.78 -3.03
N VAL A 53 -2.70 23.40 -2.90
CA VAL A 53 -3.97 22.86 -3.40
C VAL A 53 -3.94 22.58 -4.89
N LEU A 54 -3.28 23.45 -5.66
CA LEU A 54 -3.22 23.36 -7.12
C LEU A 54 -1.97 22.66 -7.65
N SER A 55 -1.08 22.21 -6.76
CA SER A 55 0.12 21.46 -7.16
C SER A 55 -0.25 20.22 -7.96
N HIS A 56 0.52 19.93 -9.00
CA HIS A 56 0.45 18.66 -9.72
C HIS A 56 0.85 17.49 -8.82
N ASP A 57 1.81 17.71 -7.92
CA ASP A 57 2.22 16.75 -6.89
C ASP A 57 1.58 17.07 -5.53
N PHE A 58 0.27 17.27 -5.55
CA PHE A 58 -0.51 17.67 -4.37
C PHE A 58 -0.25 16.78 -3.16
N GLU A 59 -0.20 15.45 -3.31
CA GLU A 59 -0.08 14.55 -2.15
C GLU A 59 1.22 14.79 -1.38
N ASN A 60 2.36 14.91 -2.09
CA ASN A 60 3.64 15.17 -1.44
C ASN A 60 3.72 16.63 -0.96
N SER A 61 3.38 17.59 -1.83
CA SER A 61 3.43 19.03 -1.52
C SER A 61 2.56 19.37 -0.30
N ALA A 62 1.36 18.79 -0.21
CA ALA A 62 0.45 18.98 0.90
C ALA A 62 0.93 18.29 2.16
N ARG A 63 1.40 17.05 2.05
CA ARG A 63 1.91 16.31 3.22
C ARG A 63 3.12 17.01 3.83
N GLU A 64 4.07 17.46 3.01
CA GLU A 64 5.25 18.20 3.47
C GLU A 64 4.88 19.52 4.12
N ALA A 65 4.03 20.31 3.47
CA ALA A 65 3.56 21.58 4.02
C ALA A 65 2.81 21.35 5.35
N LEU A 66 1.92 20.37 5.42
CA LEU A 66 1.17 20.06 6.64
C LEU A 66 2.10 19.61 7.77
N LEU A 67 3.06 18.72 7.49
CA LEU A 67 4.02 18.27 8.51
C LEU A 67 4.88 19.42 9.02
N LYS A 68 5.28 20.36 8.16
CA LYS A 68 6.04 21.54 8.56
C LYS A 68 5.28 22.34 9.62
N TYR A 69 4.01 22.70 9.36
CA TYR A 69 3.23 23.53 10.28
C TYR A 69 2.69 22.75 11.48
N LEU A 70 2.34 21.47 11.32
CA LEU A 70 1.94 20.63 12.45
C LEU A 70 3.09 20.45 13.46
N ARG A 71 4.33 20.35 13.01
CA ARG A 71 5.50 20.29 13.91
C ARG A 71 5.76 21.59 14.65
N GLN A 72 5.35 22.72 14.09
CA GLN A 72 5.56 24.05 14.67
C GLN A 72 4.44 24.41 15.65
N ASP A 73 3.19 24.11 15.28
CA ASP A 73 2.02 24.72 15.91
C ASP A 73 1.10 23.71 16.62
N SER A 74 1.29 22.39 16.43
CA SER A 74 0.46 21.36 17.07
C SER A 74 1.04 20.86 18.39
N LYS A 75 0.16 20.60 19.37
CA LYS A 75 0.51 19.91 20.62
C LYS A 75 0.45 18.37 20.52
N GLY A 76 -0.09 17.83 19.42
CA GLY A 76 -0.21 16.38 19.19
C GLY A 76 0.81 15.87 18.18
N ASP A 77 0.99 14.54 18.09
CA ASP A 77 1.92 13.92 17.14
C ASP A 77 1.61 14.32 15.68
N PRO A 78 2.51 15.06 15.01
CA PRO A 78 2.32 15.49 13.63
C PRO A 78 2.10 14.32 12.65
N LEU A 79 2.70 13.15 12.88
CA LEU A 79 2.57 11.98 12.01
C LEU A 79 1.20 11.30 12.16
N GLY A 80 0.65 11.27 13.38
CA GLY A 80 -0.72 10.82 13.65
C GLY A 80 -1.79 11.77 13.09
N LEU A 81 -1.53 13.07 13.09
CA LEU A 81 -2.50 14.11 12.67
C LEU A 81 -2.53 14.35 11.16
N VAL A 82 -1.39 14.28 10.47
CA VAL A 82 -1.25 14.74 9.06
C VAL A 82 -2.27 14.11 8.12
N ASN A 83 -2.63 12.84 8.33
CA ASN A 83 -3.56 12.15 7.43
C ASN A 83 -4.99 12.70 7.54
N GLY A 84 -5.41 13.18 8.71
CA GLY A 84 -6.71 13.84 8.90
C GLY A 84 -6.78 15.17 8.16
N TYR A 85 -5.77 16.03 8.37
CA TYR A 85 -5.68 17.31 7.66
C TYR A 85 -5.57 17.14 6.14
N LEU A 86 -4.76 16.19 5.68
CA LEU A 86 -4.61 15.88 4.25
C LEU A 86 -5.93 15.41 3.63
N PHE A 87 -6.71 14.60 4.35
CA PHE A 87 -8.04 14.18 3.91
C PHE A 87 -8.98 15.37 3.68
N HIS A 88 -9.00 16.32 4.61
CA HIS A 88 -9.84 17.52 4.49
C HIS A 88 -9.36 18.48 3.41
N LEU A 89 -8.05 18.65 3.26
CA LEU A 89 -7.46 19.46 2.20
C LEU A 89 -7.72 18.85 0.81
N ARG A 90 -7.71 17.51 0.67
CA ARG A 90 -8.06 16.82 -0.58
C ARG A 90 -9.49 17.08 -1.00
N LYS A 91 -10.44 17.09 -0.05
CA LYS A 91 -11.83 17.45 -0.34
C LYS A 91 -11.96 18.88 -0.85
N PHE A 92 -11.28 19.82 -0.19
CA PHE A 92 -11.26 21.20 -0.66
C PHE A 92 -10.64 21.34 -2.06
N ARG A 93 -9.58 20.59 -2.36
CA ARG A 93 -8.98 20.57 -3.69
C ARG A 93 -9.98 20.17 -4.76
N ASN A 94 -10.79 19.12 -4.53
CA ASN A 94 -11.80 18.71 -5.50
C ASN A 94 -12.81 19.82 -5.77
N PHE A 95 -13.32 20.46 -4.71
CA PHE A 95 -14.18 21.64 -4.81
C PHE A 95 -13.51 22.77 -5.61
N ALA A 96 -12.24 23.09 -5.32
CA ALA A 96 -11.51 24.13 -6.02
C ALA A 96 -11.32 23.84 -7.51
N LEU A 97 -11.04 22.58 -7.86
CA LEU A 97 -10.93 22.12 -9.25
C LEU A 97 -12.29 22.14 -9.97
N GLU A 98 -13.38 21.81 -9.29
CA GLU A 98 -14.75 21.89 -9.83
C GLU A 98 -15.16 23.34 -10.14
N CYS A 99 -14.87 24.27 -9.23
CA CYS A 99 -15.07 25.70 -9.45
C CYS A 99 -14.22 26.26 -10.61
N SER A 100 -13.18 25.53 -11.05
CA SER A 100 -12.24 25.95 -12.10
C SER A 100 -12.60 25.41 -13.50
N LYS A 101 -13.68 24.64 -13.71
CA LYS A 101 -13.94 23.93 -14.98
C LYS A 101 -14.52 24.82 -16.10
N SER A 102 -13.66 25.37 -16.97
CA SER A 102 -13.83 25.35 -18.43
C SER A 102 -12.46 25.40 -19.18
N PHE A 103 -12.20 24.34 -19.95
CA PHE A 103 -11.09 24.00 -20.86
C PHE A 103 -9.65 23.72 -20.33
N PRO A 104 -8.97 22.67 -20.84
CA PRO A 104 -7.52 22.51 -20.72
C PRO A 104 -6.78 23.55 -21.58
N LEU A 105 -5.76 24.20 -21.01
CA LEU A 105 -4.95 25.24 -21.65
C LEU A 105 -4.30 24.73 -22.94
N ASN A 106 -4.37 25.54 -24.01
CA ASN A 106 -3.88 25.20 -25.35
C ASN A 106 -2.37 25.49 -25.50
N LYS A 107 -1.71 24.83 -26.47
CA LYS A 107 -0.24 24.82 -26.69
C LYS A 107 0.41 26.20 -26.90
N GLN A 108 -0.36 27.25 -27.19
CA GLN A 108 0.16 28.61 -27.36
C GLN A 108 0.45 29.33 -26.04
N ASP A 109 -0.24 28.99 -24.95
CA ASP A 109 -0.01 29.60 -23.63
C ASP A 109 1.29 29.09 -22.98
N ILE A 110 1.74 27.90 -23.38
CA ILE A 110 3.01 27.27 -22.93
C ILE A 110 4.23 28.06 -23.44
N ALA A 111 4.12 28.73 -24.59
CA ALA A 111 5.21 29.51 -25.17
C ALA A 111 5.44 30.85 -24.43
N ASN A 112 4.37 31.49 -23.95
CA ASN A 112 4.47 32.79 -23.26
C ASN A 112 4.93 32.66 -21.80
N ILE A 113 4.73 31.51 -21.16
CA ILE A 113 5.23 31.22 -19.80
C ILE A 113 6.72 30.86 -19.83
N ARG A 114 7.20 30.14 -20.86
CA ARG A 114 8.63 29.84 -21.04
C ARG A 114 9.50 31.11 -21.13
N CYS A 115 9.00 32.16 -21.79
CA CYS A 115 9.77 33.38 -22.00
C CYS A 115 9.96 34.25 -20.73
N LYS A 116 9.21 34.01 -19.64
CA LYS A 116 9.39 34.71 -18.35
C LYS A 116 10.17 33.91 -17.31
N GLN A 117 10.42 32.62 -17.54
CA GLN A 117 11.22 31.76 -16.65
C GLN A 117 12.74 31.87 -16.90
N ASP A 118 13.16 32.31 -18.09
CA ASP A 118 14.58 32.37 -18.45
C ASP A 118 15.37 33.52 -17.78
N ILE A 119 14.69 34.48 -17.14
CA ILE A 119 15.37 35.59 -16.43
C ILE A 119 15.58 35.28 -14.94
N SER A 120 14.76 34.41 -14.33
CA SER A 120 14.93 34.02 -12.91
C SER A 120 15.84 32.80 -12.71
N ASN A 121 16.01 31.95 -13.72
CA ASN A 121 16.74 30.68 -13.60
C ASN A 121 18.27 30.85 -13.43
N ASN A 122 18.85 31.99 -13.80
CA ASN A 122 20.30 32.20 -13.65
C ASN A 122 20.76 32.56 -12.24
N ARG A 123 19.85 32.91 -11.30
CA ARG A 123 20.22 33.11 -9.88
C ARG A 123 19.94 31.91 -8.99
N THR A 124 19.09 30.97 -9.42
CA THR A 124 18.76 29.76 -8.65
C THR A 124 19.58 28.54 -9.06
N ALA A 125 20.14 28.50 -10.28
CA ALA A 125 21.00 27.39 -10.71
C ALA A 125 22.32 27.30 -9.92
N VAL A 126 22.84 28.43 -9.43
CA VAL A 126 24.08 28.46 -8.63
C VAL A 126 23.83 28.13 -7.15
N SER A 127 22.60 28.32 -6.65
CA SER A 127 22.22 28.02 -5.26
C SER A 127 21.52 26.67 -5.06
N LEU A 128 21.02 26.05 -6.13
CA LEU A 128 20.40 24.70 -6.11
C LEU A 128 21.40 23.56 -6.35
N GLN A 129 22.66 23.84 -6.69
CA GLN A 129 23.71 22.80 -6.73
C GLN A 129 24.22 22.37 -5.35
N LYS A 130 23.68 22.90 -4.25
CA LYS A 130 24.22 22.62 -2.91
C LYS A 130 23.29 21.97 -1.90
N ASN A 131 22.05 21.59 -2.22
CA ASN A 131 21.22 20.78 -1.31
C ASN A 131 20.00 20.14 -2.01
N SER A 132 20.19 18.93 -2.57
CA SER A 132 19.23 17.79 -2.48
C SER A 132 19.72 16.60 -3.33
N GLU A 133 20.87 16.04 -2.98
CA GLU A 133 21.05 14.61 -3.22
C GLU A 133 20.07 13.87 -2.30
N ILE A 134 18.88 13.54 -2.80
CA ILE A 134 18.07 12.48 -2.19
C ILE A 134 18.96 11.24 -2.28
N LYS A 135 19.58 10.85 -1.16
CA LYS A 135 20.35 9.60 -1.08
C LYS A 135 19.44 8.47 -1.55
N LYS A 136 19.67 7.99 -2.76
CA LYS A 136 18.95 6.87 -3.34
C LYS A 136 19.50 5.62 -2.66
N TYR A 137 18.93 5.27 -1.51
CA TYR A 137 19.34 4.08 -0.77
C TYR A 137 19.10 2.86 -1.66
N THR A 138 20.20 2.25 -2.10
CA THR A 138 20.19 1.01 -2.87
C THR A 138 20.54 -0.09 -1.89
N ILE A 139 19.69 -1.10 -1.79
CA ILE A 139 20.02 -2.28 -0.98
C ILE A 139 21.17 -3.02 -1.66
N HIS A 140 22.23 -3.32 -0.90
CA HIS A 140 23.40 -4.04 -1.39
C HIS A 140 23.25 -5.54 -1.17
N GLY A 141 23.98 -6.36 -1.94
CA GLY A 141 23.92 -7.81 -1.84
C GLY A 141 24.20 -8.33 -0.42
N GLU A 142 25.27 -7.86 0.21
CA GLU A 142 25.63 -8.26 1.58
C GLU A 142 24.48 -8.00 2.58
N GLU A 143 23.77 -6.88 2.42
CA GLU A 143 22.61 -6.54 3.25
C GLU A 143 21.42 -7.46 2.98
N ILE A 144 21.14 -7.81 1.71
CA ILE A 144 20.11 -8.81 1.35
C ILE A 144 20.41 -10.15 2.03
N GLN A 145 21.64 -10.62 1.91
CA GLN A 145 22.06 -11.92 2.45
C GLN A 145 21.97 -11.91 3.97
N HIS A 146 22.47 -10.87 4.64
CA HIS A 146 22.42 -10.77 6.09
C HIS A 146 20.98 -10.81 6.61
N ILE A 147 20.08 -9.98 6.07
CA ILE A 147 18.68 -9.89 6.51
C ILE A 147 17.96 -11.23 6.32
N LEU A 148 18.18 -11.89 5.18
CA LEU A 148 17.54 -13.16 4.90
C LEU A 148 18.12 -14.31 5.73
N SER A 149 19.42 -14.31 6.01
CA SER A 149 20.04 -15.28 6.94
C SER A 149 19.47 -15.14 8.34
N GLU A 150 19.34 -13.92 8.88
CA GLU A 150 18.70 -13.70 10.19
C GLU A 150 17.24 -14.16 10.21
N TYR A 151 16.49 -13.94 9.12
CA TYR A 151 15.14 -14.48 9.02
C TYR A 151 15.15 -16.01 9.03
N SER A 152 16.03 -16.62 8.24
CA SER A 152 16.17 -18.07 8.11
C SER A 152 16.54 -18.73 9.44
N ASP A 153 17.45 -18.10 10.19
CA ASP A 153 17.89 -18.58 11.49
C ASP A 153 16.73 -18.57 12.51
N ARG A 154 15.85 -17.56 12.47
CA ARG A 154 14.65 -17.55 13.32
C ARG A 154 13.68 -18.68 12.99
N ILE A 155 13.57 -19.06 11.70
CA ILE A 155 12.77 -20.22 11.30
C ILE A 155 13.40 -21.50 11.83
N LYS A 156 14.72 -21.67 11.67
CA LYS A 156 15.45 -22.90 11.98
C LYS A 156 15.69 -23.14 13.48
N ASN A 157 15.91 -22.08 14.26
CA ASN A 157 16.40 -22.18 15.64
C ASN A 157 15.31 -22.24 16.71
N GLU A 158 14.05 -21.90 16.38
CA GLU A 158 12.95 -21.90 17.34
C GLU A 158 11.85 -22.88 16.92
N LYS A 159 11.70 -23.97 17.68
CA LYS A 159 10.63 -24.94 17.49
C LYS A 159 9.27 -24.27 17.72
N ASN A 160 8.31 -24.52 16.82
CA ASN A 160 6.94 -23.98 16.88
C ASN A 160 6.84 -22.44 16.79
N ASN A 161 7.85 -21.77 16.21
CA ASN A 161 7.76 -20.32 16.02
C ASN A 161 6.61 -19.94 15.08
N ARG A 162 6.14 -18.70 15.19
CA ARG A 162 4.99 -18.20 14.40
C ARG A 162 5.23 -18.15 12.90
N PHE A 163 6.49 -18.13 12.42
CA PHE A 163 6.80 -18.08 10.99
C PHE A 163 6.41 -19.39 10.29
N LEU A 164 6.50 -20.52 11.01
CA LEU A 164 6.09 -21.86 10.53
C LEU A 164 4.60 -21.94 10.15
N SER A 165 3.76 -21.04 10.67
CA SER A 165 2.34 -20.98 10.27
C SER A 165 2.15 -20.78 8.76
N TRP A 166 3.06 -20.04 8.10
CA TRP A 166 3.03 -19.89 6.65
C TRP A 166 3.48 -21.18 5.95
N GLU A 167 4.54 -21.83 6.44
CA GLU A 167 5.03 -23.09 5.88
C GLU A 167 3.94 -24.18 5.91
N HIS A 168 3.28 -24.36 7.06
CA HIS A 168 2.20 -25.33 7.20
C HIS A 168 1.05 -25.05 6.25
N CYS A 169 0.60 -23.79 6.15
CA CYS A 169 -0.44 -23.40 5.22
C CYS A 169 -0.01 -23.68 3.77
N TYR A 170 1.13 -23.13 3.34
CA TYR A 170 1.60 -23.27 1.96
C TYR A 170 1.82 -24.73 1.57
N THR A 171 2.42 -25.55 2.45
CA THR A 171 2.62 -26.99 2.22
C THR A 171 1.31 -27.74 2.03
N CYS A 172 0.27 -27.44 2.82
CA CYS A 172 -1.03 -28.08 2.66
C CYS A 172 -1.65 -27.77 1.29
N PHE A 173 -1.62 -26.49 0.85
CA PHE A 173 -2.12 -26.11 -0.47
C PHE A 173 -1.25 -26.64 -1.61
N TYR A 174 0.07 -26.69 -1.43
CA TYR A 174 1.00 -27.29 -2.38
C TYR A 174 0.64 -28.76 -2.60
N ARG A 175 0.51 -29.55 -1.53
CA ARG A 175 0.14 -30.97 -1.59
C ARG A 175 -1.23 -31.20 -2.20
N ALA A 176 -2.23 -30.41 -1.82
CA ALA A 176 -3.58 -30.50 -2.38
C ALA A 176 -3.62 -30.25 -3.90
N ARG A 177 -2.64 -29.54 -4.46
CA ARG A 177 -2.49 -29.39 -5.91
C ARG A 177 -1.74 -30.52 -6.58
N GLN A 178 -0.79 -31.16 -5.89
CA GLN A 178 -0.08 -32.34 -6.41
C GLN A 178 -0.99 -33.57 -6.48
N ASP A 179 -1.84 -33.76 -5.46
CA ASP A 179 -2.83 -34.83 -5.40
C ASP A 179 -4.23 -34.25 -5.15
N LYS A 180 -5.00 -34.11 -6.24
CA LYS A 180 -6.36 -33.58 -6.20
C LYS A 180 -7.40 -34.60 -5.73
N THR A 181 -7.03 -35.87 -5.53
CA THR A 181 -8.00 -36.94 -5.22
C THR A 181 -8.40 -36.99 -3.75
N ASN A 182 -7.57 -36.45 -2.86
CA ASN A 182 -7.77 -36.51 -1.40
C ASN A 182 -7.72 -35.13 -0.75
N VAL A 183 -8.30 -34.12 -1.42
CA VAL A 183 -8.30 -32.74 -0.94
C VAL A 183 -9.31 -32.58 0.20
N ASP A 184 -8.82 -32.30 1.40
CA ASP A 184 -9.64 -31.91 2.54
C ASP A 184 -9.82 -30.38 2.60
N ILE A 185 -10.96 -29.91 2.08
CA ILE A 185 -11.32 -28.48 2.01
C ILE A 185 -11.48 -27.86 3.41
N ASP A 186 -11.99 -28.61 4.38
CA ASP A 186 -12.21 -28.12 5.75
C ASP A 186 -10.86 -27.91 6.45
N TYR A 187 -9.94 -28.87 6.32
CA TYR A 187 -8.59 -28.77 6.85
C TYR A 187 -7.77 -27.64 6.21
N LEU A 188 -7.84 -27.48 4.88
CA LEU A 188 -7.20 -26.35 4.18
C LEU A 188 -7.75 -25.00 4.65
N SER A 189 -9.06 -24.92 4.91
CA SER A 189 -9.70 -23.72 5.44
C SER A 189 -9.19 -23.40 6.84
N LEU A 190 -9.01 -24.42 7.68
CA LEU A 190 -8.42 -24.28 9.02
C LEU A 190 -6.96 -23.80 8.96
N GLN A 191 -6.13 -24.38 8.08
CA GLN A 191 -4.74 -23.97 7.88
C GLN A 191 -4.62 -22.52 7.42
N LEU A 192 -5.47 -22.11 6.46
CA LEU A 192 -5.54 -20.73 6.00
C LEU A 192 -5.95 -19.79 7.14
N ALA A 193 -6.99 -20.13 7.91
CA ALA A 193 -7.44 -19.32 9.05
C ALA A 193 -6.33 -19.14 10.09
N PHE A 194 -5.63 -20.22 10.44
CA PHE A 194 -4.55 -20.19 11.44
C PHE A 194 -3.39 -19.33 10.96
N TYR A 195 -2.92 -19.50 9.72
CA TYR A 195 -1.92 -18.61 9.13
C TYR A 195 -2.36 -17.14 9.19
N LEU A 196 -3.57 -16.82 8.73
CA LEU A 196 -4.07 -15.44 8.76
C LEU A 196 -4.15 -14.90 10.19
N ALA A 197 -4.53 -15.72 11.17
CA ALA A 197 -4.55 -15.35 12.59
C ALA A 197 -3.15 -15.08 13.14
N SER A 198 -2.19 -15.97 12.89
CA SER A 198 -0.78 -15.82 13.27
C SER A 198 -0.15 -14.56 12.69
N TRP A 199 -0.68 -14.04 11.59
CA TRP A 199 -0.23 -12.80 10.94
C TRP A 199 -1.17 -11.60 11.14
N GLY A 200 -2.05 -11.68 12.15
CA GLY A 200 -2.78 -10.54 12.69
C GLY A 200 -4.04 -10.15 11.94
N MET A 201 -4.64 -11.07 11.19
CA MET A 201 -5.93 -10.84 10.53
C MET A 201 -7.15 -11.09 11.41
N TYR A 202 -7.01 -11.91 12.47
CA TYR A 202 -8.05 -12.24 13.46
C TYR A 202 -7.84 -11.47 14.77
N ARG A 203 -7.77 -10.14 14.71
CA ARG A 203 -7.59 -9.30 15.91
C ARG A 203 -8.25 -7.94 15.79
N GLY A 204 -8.41 -7.27 16.93
CA GLY A 204 -8.95 -5.92 17.00
C GLY A 204 -10.36 -5.81 16.39
N SER A 205 -10.61 -4.76 15.61
CA SER A 205 -11.92 -4.51 14.99
C SER A 205 -12.07 -5.06 13.56
N THR A 206 -11.24 -6.05 13.20
CA THR A 206 -11.34 -6.77 11.93
C THR A 206 -12.63 -7.59 11.86
N PHE A 207 -13.22 -7.70 10.68
CA PHE A 207 -14.47 -8.46 10.53
C PHE A 207 -14.25 -9.97 10.66
N LEU A 208 -13.04 -10.46 10.38
CA LEU A 208 -12.67 -11.87 10.52
C LEU A 208 -12.70 -12.33 11.98
N LEU A 209 -12.46 -11.44 12.95
CA LEU A 209 -12.57 -11.78 14.36
C LEU A 209 -13.98 -12.27 14.75
N GLN A 210 -15.00 -11.90 13.99
CA GLN A 210 -16.40 -12.28 14.24
C GLN A 210 -16.81 -13.56 13.48
N LYS A 211 -15.85 -14.27 12.89
CA LYS A 211 -16.07 -15.43 12.04
C LYS A 211 -15.20 -16.61 12.49
N ASP A 212 -15.71 -17.81 12.33
CA ASP A 212 -14.89 -19.02 12.43
C ASP A 212 -14.08 -19.27 11.14
N TYR A 213 -13.28 -20.33 11.11
CA TYR A 213 -12.43 -20.68 9.96
C TYR A 213 -13.24 -21.12 8.73
N LYS A 214 -14.49 -21.56 8.88
CA LYS A 214 -15.30 -22.10 7.77
C LYS A 214 -15.71 -21.03 6.77
N ILE A 215 -15.57 -19.74 7.12
CA ILE A 215 -15.69 -18.65 6.15
C ILE A 215 -14.67 -18.74 5.03
N HIS A 216 -13.59 -19.52 5.19
CA HIS A 216 -12.61 -19.72 4.14
C HIS A 216 -12.97 -20.84 3.15
N ILE A 217 -14.00 -21.65 3.41
CA ILE A 217 -14.38 -22.77 2.52
C ILE A 217 -14.58 -22.30 1.05
N PRO A 218 -15.38 -21.25 0.76
CA PRO A 218 -15.55 -20.80 -0.63
C PRO A 218 -14.26 -20.23 -1.25
N VAL A 219 -13.35 -19.72 -0.41
CA VAL A 219 -12.03 -19.26 -0.85
C VAL A 219 -11.15 -20.44 -1.28
N VAL A 220 -11.12 -21.50 -0.48
CA VAL A 220 -10.37 -22.72 -0.78
C VAL A 220 -10.90 -23.39 -2.06
N GLU A 221 -12.22 -23.54 -2.17
CA GLU A 221 -12.88 -24.13 -3.35
C GLU A 221 -12.56 -23.34 -4.63
N GLU A 222 -12.59 -22.00 -4.59
CA GLU A 222 -12.22 -21.18 -5.75
C GLU A 222 -10.75 -21.35 -6.10
N ILE A 223 -9.86 -21.23 -5.12
CA ILE A 223 -8.41 -21.21 -5.36
C ILE A 223 -7.94 -22.53 -5.95
N LEU A 224 -8.49 -23.67 -5.52
CA LEU A 224 -8.08 -25.00 -6.03
C LEU A 224 -8.50 -25.28 -7.47
N LYS A 225 -9.25 -24.40 -8.13
CA LYS A 225 -9.58 -24.54 -9.55
C LYS A 225 -8.31 -24.59 -10.40
N ALA A 226 -8.32 -25.45 -11.41
CA ALA A 226 -7.17 -25.71 -12.28
C ALA A 226 -6.66 -24.46 -13.03
N LYS A 227 -7.54 -23.48 -13.29
CA LYS A 227 -7.16 -22.18 -13.90
C LYS A 227 -6.13 -21.38 -13.09
N TYR A 228 -5.91 -21.73 -11.82
CA TYR A 228 -4.92 -21.09 -10.95
C TYR A 228 -3.71 -22.00 -10.64
N ASP A 229 -3.59 -23.18 -11.26
CA ASP A 229 -2.49 -24.12 -11.01
C ASP A 229 -1.13 -23.46 -11.29
N ASP A 230 -1.02 -22.73 -12.40
CA ASP A 230 0.21 -22.03 -12.82
C ASP A 230 0.67 -20.95 -11.82
N LEU A 231 -0.21 -20.51 -10.89
CA LEU A 231 0.14 -19.50 -9.89
C LEU A 231 0.87 -20.09 -8.68
N LEU A 232 0.80 -21.40 -8.43
CA LEU A 232 1.45 -22.02 -7.26
C LEU A 232 2.96 -21.88 -7.37
N GLY A 233 3.58 -21.16 -6.45
CA GLY A 233 5.03 -20.98 -6.39
C GLY A 233 5.63 -20.29 -7.63
N ILE A 234 4.80 -19.62 -8.43
CA ILE A 234 5.18 -19.01 -9.70
C ILE A 234 6.41 -18.11 -9.56
N THR A 235 7.28 -18.16 -10.56
CA THR A 235 8.48 -17.33 -10.59
C THR A 235 8.14 -15.86 -10.81
N CYS A 236 9.04 -14.97 -10.38
CA CYS A 236 8.96 -13.54 -10.62
C CYS A 236 8.87 -13.21 -12.12
N LYS A 237 9.63 -13.94 -12.95
CA LYS A 237 9.61 -13.75 -14.40
C LYS A 237 8.28 -14.18 -15.02
N ASP A 238 7.68 -15.25 -14.50
CA ASP A 238 6.46 -15.80 -15.08
C ASP A 238 5.20 -15.07 -14.61
N ILE A 239 5.19 -14.50 -13.39
CA ILE A 239 4.01 -13.78 -12.87
C ILE A 239 3.68 -12.53 -13.68
N VAL A 240 4.65 -11.94 -14.40
CA VAL A 240 4.45 -10.74 -15.21
C VAL A 240 3.96 -11.04 -16.63
N ILE A 241 3.82 -12.32 -17.00
CA ILE A 241 3.22 -12.74 -18.27
C ILE A 241 1.71 -12.50 -18.21
N ASP A 242 1.13 -11.93 -19.27
CA ASP A 242 -0.27 -11.51 -19.32
C ASP A 242 -1.26 -12.63 -18.95
N LYS A 243 -1.04 -13.86 -19.42
CA LYS A 243 -1.84 -15.03 -19.06
C LYS A 243 -1.93 -15.19 -17.53
N ASN A 244 -0.79 -15.14 -16.85
CA ASN A 244 -0.68 -15.36 -15.42
C ASN A 244 -1.19 -14.15 -14.62
N MET A 245 -0.90 -12.93 -15.10
CA MET A 245 -1.49 -11.70 -14.55
C MET A 245 -3.01 -11.71 -14.60
N ASN A 246 -3.61 -12.15 -15.72
CA ASN A 246 -5.06 -12.21 -15.87
C ASN A 246 -5.67 -13.24 -14.91
N ALA A 247 -5.05 -14.43 -14.76
CA ALA A 247 -5.48 -15.44 -13.79
C ALA A 247 -5.37 -14.91 -12.34
N LEU A 248 -4.29 -14.20 -12.01
CA LEU A 248 -4.11 -13.56 -10.72
C LEU A 248 -5.20 -12.50 -10.46
N GLU A 249 -5.50 -11.64 -11.44
CA GLU A 249 -6.52 -10.59 -11.32
C GLU A 249 -7.93 -11.17 -11.15
N GLU A 250 -8.24 -12.26 -11.83
CA GLU A 250 -9.50 -12.97 -11.65
C GLU A 250 -9.62 -13.52 -10.22
N CYS A 251 -8.56 -14.16 -9.71
CA CYS A 251 -8.50 -14.65 -8.34
C CYS A 251 -8.66 -13.51 -7.32
N ILE A 252 -7.93 -12.40 -7.50
CA ILE A 252 -8.05 -11.19 -6.69
C ILE A 252 -9.49 -10.65 -6.70
N GLY A 253 -10.12 -10.61 -7.89
CA GLY A 253 -11.49 -10.17 -8.08
C GLY A 253 -12.47 -11.00 -7.24
N PHE A 254 -12.37 -12.32 -7.32
CA PHE A 254 -13.16 -13.22 -6.49
C PHE A 254 -12.93 -12.97 -4.99
N LEU A 255 -11.67 -12.95 -4.54
CA LEU A 255 -11.36 -12.77 -3.12
C LEU A 255 -11.89 -11.45 -2.57
N LYS A 256 -11.76 -10.35 -3.34
CA LYS A 256 -12.29 -9.04 -2.97
C LYS A 256 -13.81 -9.08 -2.87
N GLN A 257 -14.50 -9.64 -3.86
CA GLN A 257 -15.97 -9.75 -3.84
C GLN A 257 -16.45 -10.61 -2.66
N TYR A 258 -15.83 -11.78 -2.44
CA TYR A 258 -16.22 -12.70 -1.39
C TYR A 258 -16.01 -12.10 0.00
N TYR A 259 -14.81 -11.62 0.31
CA TYR A 259 -14.54 -11.04 1.63
C TYR A 259 -15.31 -9.73 1.88
N ASP A 260 -15.57 -8.92 0.85
CA ASP A 260 -16.43 -7.74 1.01
C ASP A 260 -17.88 -8.14 1.33
N LYS A 261 -18.42 -9.18 0.67
CA LYS A 261 -19.72 -9.76 1.01
C LYS A 261 -19.74 -10.21 2.47
N VAL A 262 -18.75 -10.99 2.92
CA VAL A 262 -18.64 -11.46 4.31
C VAL A 262 -18.57 -10.27 5.27
N ARG A 263 -17.74 -9.28 4.99
CA ARG A 263 -17.57 -8.06 5.81
C ARG A 263 -18.87 -7.28 5.98
N ARG A 264 -19.69 -7.15 4.92
CA ARG A 264 -21.00 -6.50 4.97
C ARG A 264 -22.01 -7.24 5.85
N THR A 265 -21.88 -8.58 5.99
CA THR A 265 -22.75 -9.35 6.91
C THR A 265 -22.45 -9.16 8.40
N THR A 266 -21.23 -8.74 8.74
CA THR A 266 -20.77 -8.63 10.14
C THR A 266 -20.89 -7.23 10.74
N LYS A 267 -20.97 -6.18 9.93
CA LYS A 267 -21.05 -4.79 10.42
C LYS A 267 -22.46 -4.26 10.19
N SER A 268 -23.16 -3.99 11.29
CA SER A 268 -24.54 -3.48 11.30
C SER A 268 -24.69 -2.06 10.76
N ASN A 269 -23.61 -1.30 10.50
CA ASN A 269 -23.67 0.00 9.83
C ASN A 269 -22.34 0.40 9.17
N ASP A 270 -22.45 0.91 7.93
CA ASP A 270 -21.51 1.82 7.24
C ASP A 270 -20.06 1.31 7.03
N VAL A 271 -19.89 0.40 6.06
CA VAL A 271 -18.55 0.01 5.55
C VAL A 271 -17.98 1.15 4.70
N ARG A 272 -17.34 2.14 5.34
CA ARG A 272 -16.84 3.35 4.66
C ARG A 272 -15.50 3.22 3.91
N ASN A 273 -14.74 2.15 4.15
CA ASN A 273 -13.41 1.96 3.58
C ASN A 273 -13.36 0.68 2.75
N ASP A 274 -12.64 0.68 1.64
CA ASP A 274 -12.38 -0.51 0.83
C ASP A 274 -11.74 -1.63 1.65
N LEU A 275 -11.93 -2.87 1.20
CA LEU A 275 -11.24 -4.02 1.78
C LEU A 275 -9.73 -3.83 1.62
N SER A 276 -8.97 -4.00 2.71
CA SER A 276 -7.51 -3.87 2.64
C SER A 276 -6.92 -4.94 1.72
N ASP A 277 -6.08 -4.53 0.76
CA ASP A 277 -5.28 -5.46 -0.04
C ASP A 277 -4.41 -6.37 0.82
N THR A 278 -4.13 -6.02 2.07
CA THR A 278 -3.36 -6.86 2.99
C THR A 278 -4.03 -8.22 3.24
N LEU A 279 -5.36 -8.29 3.38
CA LEU A 279 -6.03 -9.58 3.55
C LEU A 279 -5.88 -10.42 2.28
N ILE A 280 -6.15 -9.81 1.12
CA ILE A 280 -6.09 -10.48 -0.19
C ILE A 280 -4.68 -11.02 -0.45
N THR A 281 -3.67 -10.16 -0.31
CA THR A 281 -2.27 -10.52 -0.56
C THR A 281 -1.73 -11.51 0.45
N LYS A 282 -2.14 -11.46 1.73
CA LYS A 282 -1.81 -12.52 2.69
C LYS A 282 -2.46 -13.84 2.31
N THR A 283 -3.75 -13.85 1.95
CA THR A 283 -4.41 -15.07 1.46
C THR A 283 -3.63 -15.66 0.28
N LEU A 284 -3.31 -14.88 -0.74
CA LEU A 284 -2.55 -15.33 -1.92
C LEU A 284 -1.13 -15.82 -1.56
N LEU A 285 -0.42 -15.13 -0.67
CA LEU A 285 0.89 -15.57 -0.19
C LEU A 285 0.82 -16.93 0.53
N GLY A 286 -0.20 -17.14 1.37
CA GLY A 286 -0.37 -18.37 2.14
C GLY A 286 -0.81 -19.58 1.32
N VAL A 287 -1.66 -19.38 0.32
CA VAL A 287 -2.29 -20.49 -0.44
C VAL A 287 -1.64 -20.78 -1.80
N LEU A 288 -0.92 -19.80 -2.36
CA LEU A 288 -0.30 -19.88 -3.68
C LEU A 288 1.16 -19.47 -3.66
N GLY A 289 1.61 -18.65 -2.69
CA GLY A 289 2.96 -18.11 -2.70
C GLY A 289 3.27 -17.21 -3.90
N CYS A 290 2.23 -16.67 -4.56
CA CYS A 290 2.35 -16.00 -5.87
C CYS A 290 2.55 -14.48 -5.81
N VAL A 291 2.35 -13.87 -4.63
CA VAL A 291 2.58 -12.44 -4.37
C VAL A 291 3.01 -12.26 -2.90
N PRO A 292 3.80 -11.22 -2.56
CA PRO A 292 4.11 -10.90 -1.16
C PRO A 292 2.89 -10.38 -0.40
N ALA A 293 2.94 -10.40 0.93
CA ALA A 293 1.90 -9.79 1.74
C ALA A 293 2.09 -8.27 1.80
N TYR A 294 1.23 -7.50 1.13
CA TYR A 294 1.26 -6.03 1.16
C TYR A 294 0.70 -5.47 2.48
N ASP A 295 1.28 -5.88 3.60
CA ASP A 295 1.05 -5.29 4.91
C ASP A 295 1.93 -4.04 5.13
N ARG A 296 1.81 -3.42 6.30
CA ARG A 296 2.49 -2.16 6.58
C ARG A 296 4.01 -2.28 6.52
N PHE A 297 4.57 -3.41 6.94
CA PHE A 297 6.01 -3.62 7.04
C PHE A 297 6.60 -3.88 5.66
N PHE A 298 6.04 -4.83 4.91
CA PHE A 298 6.45 -5.08 3.53
C PHE A 298 6.42 -3.79 2.70
N ARG A 299 5.31 -3.05 2.78
CA ARG A 299 5.14 -1.75 2.09
C ARG A 299 6.18 -0.72 2.54
N SER A 300 6.58 -0.73 3.81
CA SER A 300 7.63 0.15 4.32
C SER A 300 8.98 -0.21 3.72
N GLY A 301 9.35 -1.50 3.73
CA GLY A 301 10.61 -1.98 3.20
C GLY A 301 10.81 -1.67 1.71
N ILE A 302 9.82 -1.98 0.87
CA ILE A 302 9.93 -1.71 -0.58
C ILE A 302 9.97 -0.22 -0.91
N ARG A 303 9.37 0.65 -0.08
CA ARG A 303 9.45 2.11 -0.25
C ARG A 303 10.80 2.65 0.19
N HIS A 304 11.37 2.11 1.26
CA HIS A 304 12.65 2.57 1.81
C HIS A 304 13.78 2.48 0.79
N TYR A 305 13.87 1.37 0.05
CA TYR A 305 14.85 1.18 -1.03
C TYR A 305 14.31 1.56 -2.42
N HIS A 306 13.18 2.26 -2.48
CA HIS A 306 12.56 2.72 -3.73
C HIS A 306 12.36 1.62 -4.79
N ILE A 307 12.08 0.39 -4.33
CA ILE A 307 11.79 -0.74 -5.22
C ILE A 307 10.43 -0.55 -5.88
N ALA A 308 9.43 -0.18 -5.08
CA ALA A 308 8.07 0.06 -5.54
C ALA A 308 7.36 1.07 -4.63
N ARG A 309 6.24 1.63 -5.11
CA ARG A 309 5.45 2.64 -4.36
C ARG A 309 4.75 2.10 -3.11
N GLY A 310 4.70 0.78 -2.92
CA GLY A 310 3.96 0.17 -1.81
C GLY A 310 2.46 0.00 -2.04
N ILE A 311 2.02 0.08 -3.31
CA ILE A 311 0.63 -0.15 -3.73
C ILE A 311 0.58 -1.48 -4.47
N PHE A 312 -0.37 -2.35 -4.13
CA PHE A 312 -0.52 -3.63 -4.80
C PHE A 312 -1.20 -3.44 -6.16
N ASN A 313 -0.46 -3.64 -7.25
CA ASN A 313 -0.94 -3.55 -8.63
C ASN A 313 0.07 -4.24 -9.58
N ARG A 314 -0.28 -4.35 -10.87
CA ARG A 314 0.60 -4.91 -11.92
C ARG A 314 1.98 -4.25 -11.94
N THR A 315 2.04 -2.92 -11.88
CA THR A 315 3.31 -2.17 -11.89
C THR A 315 4.23 -2.61 -10.76
N SER A 316 3.70 -2.77 -9.55
CA SER A 316 4.48 -3.19 -8.40
C SER A 316 5.01 -4.62 -8.56
N LEU A 317 4.24 -5.55 -9.12
CA LEU A 317 4.73 -6.90 -9.40
C LEU A 317 5.83 -6.91 -10.47
N ILE A 318 5.74 -6.05 -11.49
CA ILE A 318 6.81 -5.87 -12.48
C ILE A 318 8.08 -5.31 -11.83
N GLU A 319 7.94 -4.33 -10.93
CA GLU A 319 9.06 -3.75 -10.19
C GLU A 319 9.74 -4.79 -9.28
N LEU A 320 8.95 -5.63 -8.60
CA LEU A 320 9.46 -6.74 -7.79
C LEU A 320 10.16 -7.79 -8.65
N SER A 321 9.64 -8.10 -9.84
CA SER A 321 10.30 -9.02 -10.77
C SER A 321 11.66 -8.49 -11.20
N LYS A 322 11.75 -7.21 -11.57
CA LYS A 322 13.02 -6.56 -11.93
C LYS A 322 14.01 -6.56 -10.76
N PHE A 323 13.53 -6.34 -9.55
CA PHE A 323 14.36 -6.44 -8.35
C PHE A 323 14.91 -7.86 -8.17
N TYR A 324 14.07 -8.89 -8.34
CA TYR A 324 14.50 -10.27 -8.21
C TYR A 324 15.54 -10.64 -9.27
N GLU A 325 15.30 -10.29 -10.54
CA GLU A 325 16.24 -10.55 -11.64
C GLU A 325 17.58 -9.86 -11.42
N LYS A 326 17.58 -8.60 -10.97
CA LYS A 326 18.82 -7.86 -10.68
C LYS A 326 19.64 -8.51 -9.58
N ASN A 327 18.98 -9.17 -8.62
CA ASN A 327 19.62 -9.81 -7.47
C ASN A 327 19.49 -11.34 -7.53
N PHE A 328 19.35 -11.91 -8.74
CA PHE A 328 18.97 -13.32 -8.91
C PHE A 328 19.92 -14.27 -8.19
N LYS A 329 21.23 -14.08 -8.39
CA LYS A 329 22.27 -14.95 -7.82
C LYS A 329 22.12 -15.08 -6.30
N ILE A 330 22.08 -13.95 -5.59
CA ILE A 330 22.07 -13.94 -4.13
C ILE A 330 20.72 -14.38 -3.54
N LEU A 331 19.61 -14.05 -4.20
CA LEU A 331 18.29 -14.47 -3.75
C LEU A 331 18.05 -15.96 -3.97
N GLU A 332 18.57 -16.54 -5.05
CA GLU A 332 18.48 -17.98 -5.32
C GLU A 332 19.42 -18.79 -4.44
N GLU A 333 20.62 -18.29 -4.12
CA GLU A 333 21.51 -18.90 -3.12
C GLU A 333 20.78 -19.08 -1.79
N VAL A 334 20.20 -18.00 -1.24
CA VAL A 334 19.40 -18.07 0.00
C VAL A 334 18.19 -18.99 -0.15
N LYS A 335 17.45 -18.89 -1.25
CA LYS A 335 16.26 -19.72 -1.49
C LYS A 335 16.59 -21.21 -1.48
N ASN A 336 17.75 -21.59 -2.03
CA ASN A 336 18.19 -22.99 -2.10
C ASN A 336 18.60 -23.54 -0.73
N ASP A 337 19.02 -22.67 0.21
CA ASP A 337 19.34 -23.02 1.60
C ASP A 337 18.08 -23.16 2.49
N LEU A 338 16.90 -22.93 1.92
CA LEU A 338 15.59 -22.98 2.57
C LEU A 338 14.69 -24.04 1.93
N LEU A 339 14.37 -25.08 2.71
CA LEU A 339 13.45 -26.14 2.32
C LEU A 339 12.39 -26.32 3.40
N ILE A 340 11.13 -26.40 2.98
CA ILE A 340 10.01 -26.78 3.84
C ILE A 340 9.90 -28.31 3.79
N GLU A 341 9.91 -28.95 4.96
CA GLU A 341 9.81 -30.41 5.09
C GLU A 341 10.78 -31.15 4.12
N GLU A 342 12.02 -30.66 4.04
CA GLU A 342 13.17 -31.21 3.29
C GLU A 342 13.01 -31.27 1.75
N SER A 343 11.87 -30.91 1.18
CA SER A 343 11.57 -31.19 -0.23
C SER A 343 10.81 -30.09 -0.97
N ILE A 344 10.15 -29.17 -0.25
CA ILE A 344 9.36 -28.10 -0.87
C ILE A 344 10.19 -26.82 -0.86
N SER A 345 10.51 -26.33 -2.06
CA SER A 345 11.26 -25.07 -2.22
C SER A 345 10.38 -23.87 -1.88
N TYR A 346 10.99 -22.86 -1.26
CA TYR A 346 10.36 -21.57 -1.00
C TYR A 346 10.04 -20.83 -2.31
N PRO A 347 8.83 -20.24 -2.47
CA PRO A 347 8.52 -19.39 -3.62
C PRO A 347 9.38 -18.12 -3.68
N GLN A 348 9.73 -17.66 -4.88
CA GLN A 348 10.51 -16.42 -5.05
C GLN A 348 9.81 -15.20 -4.41
N MET A 349 8.49 -15.12 -4.53
CA MET A 349 7.71 -14.04 -3.90
C MET A 349 7.70 -14.14 -2.37
N LYS A 350 7.89 -15.33 -1.79
CA LYS A 350 8.06 -15.48 -0.34
C LYS A 350 9.43 -14.98 0.11
N ILE A 351 10.49 -15.19 -0.66
CA ILE A 351 11.82 -14.63 -0.37
C ILE A 351 11.77 -13.10 -0.38
N ILE A 352 11.11 -12.50 -1.37
CA ILE A 352 10.87 -11.06 -1.44
C ILE A 352 10.07 -10.57 -0.23
N ASP A 353 9.00 -11.29 0.14
CA ASP A 353 8.19 -10.99 1.32
C ASP A 353 9.04 -10.98 2.60
N MET A 354 9.83 -12.02 2.84
CA MET A 354 10.71 -12.14 4.02
C MET A 354 11.68 -10.97 4.13
N LEU A 355 12.38 -10.65 3.04
CA LEU A 355 13.36 -9.56 2.98
C LEU A 355 12.72 -8.22 3.35
N PHE A 356 11.71 -7.78 2.60
CA PHE A 356 11.15 -6.45 2.78
C PHE A 356 10.23 -6.33 3.99
N TRP A 357 9.65 -7.44 4.45
CA TRP A 357 8.96 -7.46 5.73
C TRP A 357 9.94 -7.22 6.89
N GLN A 358 11.11 -7.88 6.88
CA GLN A 358 12.12 -7.70 7.94
C GLN A 358 12.65 -6.27 7.96
N ILE A 359 13.04 -5.73 6.80
CA ILE A 359 13.41 -4.32 6.66
C ILE A 359 12.33 -3.41 7.26
N GLY A 360 11.06 -3.70 6.94
CA GLY A 360 9.94 -2.93 7.45
C GLY A 360 9.80 -2.96 8.96
N VAL A 361 10.07 -4.10 9.60
CA VAL A 361 10.09 -4.25 11.07
C VAL A 361 11.23 -3.45 11.67
N ASP A 362 12.44 -3.58 11.14
CA ASP A 362 13.63 -2.88 11.65
C ASP A 362 13.48 -1.35 11.58
N LEU A 363 12.82 -0.86 10.53
CA LEU A 363 12.49 0.56 10.39
C LEU A 363 11.46 1.04 11.42
N ASP A 364 10.46 0.21 11.74
CA ASP A 364 9.43 0.52 12.74
C ASP A 364 10.05 0.56 14.14
N ASP A 365 10.97 -0.36 14.46
CA ASP A 365 11.62 -0.43 15.76
C ASP A 365 12.63 0.71 15.97
N LYS A 366 13.35 1.15 14.93
CA LYS A 366 14.21 2.36 14.98
C LYS A 366 13.42 3.66 15.15
N SER A 367 12.10 3.63 14.94
CA SER A 367 11.22 4.81 15.04
C SER A 367 10.50 4.94 16.39
N LYS A 368 10.62 3.92 17.25
CA LYS A 368 10.16 3.94 18.65
C LYS A 368 11.29 4.40 19.56
#